data_AF-A0A4Z1K5X2-F1
#
_entry.id   AF-A0A4Z1K5X2-F1
#
_cell.length_a   1.000
_cell.length_b   1.000
_cell.length_c   1.000
_cell.angle_alpha   90.00
_cell.angle_beta   90.00
_cell.angle_gamma   90.00
#
_symmetry.space_group_name_H-M   'P 1'
#
loop_
_entity.id
_entity.type
_entity.pdbx_description
1 polymer ?
#
loop_
_entity_poly.entity_id
_entity_poly.type
_entity_poly.pdbx_seq_one_letter_code
_entity_poly.pdbx_strand_id
1 'polypeptide(L)'
;MTRGVLVRAHLLETKLVKWTKEVPMMDYWSTFRVIVDDDDDPGSNDIFDQIVHLYPSIGHAAMWAQYRAIRLHVNDIILKACYSEGKSANPDTKFHIDIIRLSMEKVALDFCASLPFVLGWVEHGGTGMKMIRKGQGNAVKASTATLFCWPLTMSTIASEIPEQHRSYLKRRLQDISALVDHGILETIAHE
;
A
#
# COMPACT_ATOMS: atom_id res chain seq x y z
N MET A 1 18.59 -24.02 8.46
CA MET A 1 18.31 -23.27 7.20
C MET A 1 17.55 -21.97 7.49
N THR A 2 16.51 -22.00 8.34
CA THR A 2 15.70 -20.86 8.80
C THR A 2 16.50 -19.70 9.39
N ARG A 3 17.47 -19.97 10.28
CA ARG A 3 18.31 -18.93 10.91
C ARG A 3 19.09 -18.06 9.92
N GLY A 4 19.61 -18.65 8.84
CA GLY A 4 20.32 -17.90 7.79
C GLY A 4 19.40 -16.99 6.98
N VAL A 5 18.16 -17.41 6.76
CA VAL A 5 17.11 -16.60 6.12
C VAL A 5 16.68 -15.47 7.03
N LEU A 6 16.45 -15.74 8.32
CA LEU A 6 16.06 -14.75 9.32
C LEU A 6 17.05 -13.59 9.42
N VAL A 7 18.36 -13.90 9.54
CA VAL A 7 19.41 -12.88 9.61
C VAL A 7 19.45 -12.00 8.35
N ARG A 8 19.32 -12.60 7.17
CA ARG A 8 19.31 -11.86 5.90
C ARG A 8 18.06 -11.01 5.74
N ALA A 9 16.90 -11.51 6.17
CA ALA A 9 15.64 -10.78 6.14
C ALA A 9 15.67 -9.57 7.08
N HIS A 10 16.19 -9.71 8.30
CA HIS A 10 16.40 -8.57 9.21
C HIS A 10 17.38 -7.54 8.65
N LEU A 11 18.47 -7.99 8.02
CA LEU A 11 19.42 -7.08 7.39
C LEU A 11 18.75 -6.29 6.25
N LEU A 12 17.93 -6.95 5.44
CA LEU A 12 17.18 -6.28 4.38
C LEU A 12 16.16 -5.29 4.94
N GLU A 13 15.39 -5.66 5.96
CA GLU A 13 14.43 -4.75 6.62
C GLU A 13 15.14 -3.52 7.19
N THR A 14 16.29 -3.71 7.83
CA THR A 14 17.09 -2.61 8.36
C THR A 14 17.56 -1.67 7.25
N LYS A 15 17.98 -2.21 6.09
CA LYS A 15 18.38 -1.41 4.93
C LYS A 15 17.20 -0.65 4.33
N LEU A 16 16.02 -1.27 4.23
CA LEU A 16 14.81 -0.62 3.74
C LEU A 16 14.39 0.55 4.64
N VAL A 17 14.40 0.36 5.95
CA VAL A 17 14.10 1.42 6.92
C VAL A 17 15.16 2.53 6.92
N LYS A 18 16.44 2.20 6.68
CA LYS A 18 17.51 3.20 6.54
C LYS A 18 17.30 4.03 5.28
N TRP A 19 17.00 3.37 4.16
CA TRP A 19 16.80 4.02 2.86
C TRP A 19 15.76 5.13 2.93
N THR A 20 14.63 4.94 3.63
CA THR A 20 13.62 6.01 3.73
C THR A 20 14.18 7.28 4.37
N LYS A 21 15.08 7.16 5.36
CA LYS A 21 15.69 8.32 6.01
C LYS A 21 16.63 9.11 5.10
N GLU A 22 17.03 8.52 3.98
CA GLU A 22 17.94 9.12 3.00
C GLU A 22 17.17 9.72 1.82
N VAL A 23 15.88 9.39 1.64
CA VAL A 23 15.02 9.97 0.60
C VAL A 23 14.73 11.45 0.92
N PRO A 24 14.94 12.37 -0.03
CA PRO A 24 14.60 13.79 0.15
C PRO A 24 13.13 13.99 0.53
N MET A 25 12.85 14.93 1.44
CA MET A 25 11.47 15.19 1.91
C MET A 25 10.52 15.59 0.77
N MET A 26 11.04 16.20 -0.31
CA MET A 26 10.24 16.54 -1.50
C MET A 26 9.72 15.32 -2.26
N ASP A 27 10.30 14.14 -2.06
CA ASP A 27 9.92 12.88 -2.71
C ASP A 27 8.99 12.03 -1.83
N TYR A 28 8.65 12.54 -0.63
CA TYR A 28 7.63 11.97 0.25
C TYR A 28 6.22 12.34 -0.21
N TRP A 29 5.24 11.71 0.41
CA TRP A 29 3.85 12.11 0.29
C TRP A 29 3.46 13.14 1.34
N SER A 30 2.42 13.91 1.03
CA SER A 30 1.68 14.70 2.02
C SER A 30 0.43 13.93 2.45
N THR A 31 0.09 13.98 3.73
CA THR A 31 -1.07 13.26 4.29
C THR A 31 -2.24 14.22 4.49
N PHE A 32 -3.41 13.83 3.99
CA PHE A 32 -4.64 14.59 4.14
C PHE A 32 -5.74 13.70 4.72
N ARG A 33 -6.61 14.29 5.53
CA ARG A 33 -7.88 13.68 5.92
C ARG A 33 -8.97 14.17 5.00
N VAL A 34 -9.73 13.24 4.42
CA VAL A 34 -10.85 13.57 3.54
C VAL A 34 -12.05 13.98 4.39
N ILE A 35 -12.65 15.12 4.04
CA ILE A 35 -13.93 15.56 4.57
C ILE A 35 -15.00 15.04 3.61
N VAL A 36 -15.85 14.14 4.09
CA VAL A 36 -17.03 13.70 3.35
C VAL A 36 -18.11 14.72 3.64
N ASP A 37 -18.61 15.42 2.63
CA ASP A 37 -19.81 16.26 2.79
C ASP A 37 -20.99 15.30 3.07
N ASP A 38 -21.60 15.44 4.25
CA ASP A 38 -22.82 14.71 4.66
C ASP A 38 -23.98 15.16 3.77
N ASP A 39 -24.16 14.50 2.63
CA ASP A 39 -25.46 14.22 2.00
C ASP A 39 -25.20 13.33 0.75
N ASP A 40 -25.54 12.04 0.86
CA ASP A 40 -25.75 11.10 -0.26
C ASP A 40 -24.62 10.86 -1.29
N ASP A 41 -23.45 10.33 -0.90
CA ASP A 41 -22.60 9.63 -1.89
C ASP A 41 -21.98 8.32 -1.34
N PRO A 42 -22.18 7.16 -2.00
CA PRO A 42 -21.70 5.83 -1.56
C PRO A 42 -20.17 5.65 -1.51
N GLY A 43 -19.38 6.71 -1.67
CA GLY A 43 -17.91 6.68 -1.73
C GLY A 43 -17.19 6.82 -0.39
N SER A 44 -17.86 7.18 0.70
CA SER A 44 -17.19 7.39 2.01
C SER A 44 -16.55 6.12 2.59
N ASN A 45 -17.01 4.94 2.19
CA ASN A 45 -16.43 3.63 2.53
C ASN A 45 -15.30 3.18 1.59
N ASP A 46 -14.99 3.95 0.55
CA ASP A 46 -13.97 3.62 -0.45
C ASP A 46 -12.58 4.17 -0.11
N ILE A 47 -12.46 5.05 0.89
CA ILE A 47 -11.17 5.48 1.45
C ILE A 47 -10.98 4.84 2.81
N PHE A 48 -9.88 4.09 2.96
CA PHE A 48 -9.53 3.48 4.23
C PHE A 48 -9.14 4.56 5.26
N ASP A 49 -9.81 4.55 6.42
CA ASP A 49 -9.59 5.48 7.54
C ASP A 49 -9.73 6.98 7.19
N GLN A 50 -10.32 7.31 6.03
CA GLN A 50 -10.41 8.67 5.50
C GLN A 50 -9.05 9.39 5.36
N ILE A 51 -7.95 8.63 5.29
CA ILE A 51 -6.60 9.17 5.10
C ILE A 51 -6.13 8.94 3.67
N VAL A 52 -5.56 9.98 3.08
CA VAL A 52 -5.01 9.93 1.73
C VAL A 52 -3.60 10.49 1.67
N HIS A 53 -2.76 9.84 0.89
CA HIS A 53 -1.40 10.28 0.57
C HIS A 53 -1.37 10.90 -0.82
N LEU A 54 -1.02 12.18 -0.90
CA LEU A 54 -0.72 12.87 -2.17
C LEU A 54 0.78 12.77 -2.47
N TYR A 55 1.13 12.33 -3.67
CA TYR A 55 2.51 12.24 -4.12
C TYR A 55 2.86 13.34 -5.14
N PRO A 56 4.14 13.72 -5.25
CA PRO A 56 4.59 14.69 -6.27
C PRO A 56 4.34 14.19 -7.69
N SER A 57 4.40 12.88 -7.91
CA SER A 57 4.04 12.25 -9.17
C SER A 57 3.62 10.80 -8.95
N ILE A 58 3.03 10.21 -9.99
CA ILE A 58 2.67 8.79 -9.95
C ILE A 58 3.88 7.85 -9.91
N GLY A 59 5.04 8.31 -10.40
CA GLY A 59 6.31 7.60 -10.27
C GLY A 59 6.75 7.49 -8.80
N HIS A 60 6.58 8.56 -8.02
CA HIS A 60 6.83 8.53 -6.57
C HIS A 60 5.87 7.57 -5.87
N ALA A 61 4.58 7.62 -6.20
CA ALA A 61 3.60 6.69 -5.64
C ALA A 61 3.95 5.22 -5.96
N ALA A 62 4.37 4.92 -7.19
CA ALA A 62 4.79 3.59 -7.60
C ALA A 62 6.05 3.12 -6.85
N MET A 63 7.04 3.99 -6.69
CA MET A 63 8.25 3.72 -5.89
C MET A 63 7.87 3.34 -4.44
N TRP A 64 7.02 4.16 -3.81
CA TRP A 64 6.56 3.90 -2.45
C TRP A 64 5.70 2.63 -2.34
N ALA A 65 4.86 2.34 -3.33
CA ALA A 65 4.08 1.10 -3.38
C ALA A 65 4.99 -0.15 -3.44
N GLN A 66 6.04 -0.11 -4.27
CA GLN A 66 7.04 -1.19 -4.33
C GLN A 66 7.77 -1.35 -3.00
N TYR A 67 8.24 -0.26 -2.40
CA TYR A 67 8.87 -0.27 -1.08
C TYR A 67 7.97 -0.91 -0.01
N ARG A 68 6.69 -0.51 0.04
CA ARG A 68 5.73 -1.06 1.01
C ARG A 68 5.48 -2.54 0.79
N ALA A 69 5.30 -2.97 -0.45
CA ALA A 69 5.11 -4.37 -0.78
C ALA A 69 6.31 -5.24 -0.39
N ILE A 70 7.54 -4.76 -0.67
CA ILE A 70 8.77 -5.45 -0.27
C ILE A 70 8.84 -5.55 1.26
N ARG A 71 8.58 -4.46 1.99
CA ARG A 71 8.61 -4.49 3.46
C ARG A 71 7.55 -5.40 4.07
N LEU A 72 6.33 -5.42 3.55
CA LEU A 72 5.31 -6.36 3.99
C LEU A 72 5.78 -7.81 3.82
N HIS A 73 6.36 -8.13 2.67
CA HIS A 73 6.82 -9.48 2.38
C HIS A 73 8.06 -9.89 3.19
N VAL A 74 9.02 -8.97 3.38
CA VAL A 74 10.21 -9.22 4.22
C VAL A 74 9.80 -9.45 5.68
N ASN A 75 8.92 -8.61 6.22
CA ASN A 75 8.41 -8.80 7.58
C ASN A 75 7.59 -10.09 7.73
N ASP A 76 6.81 -10.48 6.73
CA ASP A 76 6.10 -11.76 6.70
C ASP A 76 7.06 -12.96 6.71
N ILE A 77 8.18 -12.89 5.98
CA ILE A 77 9.25 -13.90 6.01
C ILE A 77 9.88 -13.97 7.41
N ILE A 78 10.17 -12.82 8.03
CA ILE A 78 10.72 -12.75 9.39
C ILE A 78 9.76 -13.44 10.37
N LEU A 79 8.46 -13.12 10.33
CA LEU A 79 7.46 -13.74 11.21
C LEU A 79 7.39 -15.26 11.02
N LYS A 80 7.31 -15.74 9.78
CA LYS A 80 7.31 -17.18 9.47
C LYS A 80 8.56 -17.87 10.01
N ALA A 81 9.72 -17.24 9.87
CA ALA A 81 10.97 -17.76 10.41
C ALA A 81 10.96 -17.77 11.95
N CYS A 82 10.51 -16.70 12.61
CA CYS A 82 10.35 -16.64 14.06
C CYS A 82 9.42 -17.74 14.59
N TYR A 83 8.28 -17.99 13.94
CA TYR A 83 7.38 -19.08 14.33
C TYR A 83 8.00 -20.47 14.13
N SER A 84 8.84 -20.64 13.11
CA SER A 84 9.52 -21.90 12.82
C SER A 84 10.66 -22.23 13.79
N GLU A 85 11.29 -21.22 14.41
CA GLU A 85 12.44 -21.40 15.30
C GLU A 85 12.07 -21.81 16.73
N GLY A 86 10.79 -21.72 17.13
CA GLY A 86 10.35 -22.36 18.36
C GLY A 86 9.14 -21.74 19.02
N LYS A 87 8.14 -22.59 19.27
CA LYS A 87 6.98 -22.38 20.17
C LYS A 87 7.37 -22.26 21.66
N SER A 88 8.63 -22.03 22.01
CA SER A 88 9.00 -21.73 23.40
C SER A 88 8.86 -20.22 23.61
N ALA A 89 7.80 -19.84 24.32
CA ALA A 89 7.45 -18.48 24.68
C ALA A 89 8.54 -17.80 25.53
N ASN A 90 9.66 -17.42 24.92
CA ASN A 90 10.52 -16.38 25.48
C ASN A 90 9.76 -15.06 25.32
N PRO A 91 9.53 -14.30 26.40
CA PRO A 91 8.96 -12.94 26.35
C PRO A 91 9.62 -12.05 25.28
N ASP A 92 10.93 -12.18 25.08
CA ASP A 92 11.66 -11.39 24.07
C ASP A 92 11.20 -11.72 22.64
N THR A 93 11.04 -13.01 22.31
CA THR A 93 10.56 -13.46 20.99
C THR A 93 9.14 -12.95 20.72
N LYS A 94 8.27 -12.98 21.73
CA LYS A 94 6.91 -12.46 21.62
C LYS A 94 6.91 -10.94 21.37
N PHE A 95 7.70 -10.20 22.15
CA PHE A 95 7.86 -8.76 21.98
C PHE A 95 8.38 -8.40 20.58
N HIS A 96 9.35 -9.14 20.06
CA HIS A 96 9.84 -8.97 18.70
C HIS A 96 8.76 -9.23 17.64
N ILE A 97 7.97 -10.31 17.78
CA ILE A 97 6.85 -10.61 16.89
C ILE A 97 5.82 -9.47 16.90
N ASP A 98 5.48 -8.94 18.07
CA ASP A 98 4.51 -7.86 18.21
C ASP A 98 5.02 -6.56 17.55
N ILE A 99 6.31 -6.24 17.67
CA ILE A 99 6.93 -5.12 16.94
C ILE A 99 6.80 -5.30 15.42
N ILE A 100 7.08 -6.50 14.91
CA ILE A 100 7.02 -6.77 13.48
C ILE A 100 5.57 -6.64 12.97
N ARG A 101 4.59 -7.15 13.72
CA ARG A 101 3.16 -7.01 13.41
C ARG A 101 2.73 -5.54 13.36
N LEU A 102 3.10 -4.74 14.37
CA LEU A 102 2.83 -3.30 14.37
C LEU A 102 3.50 -2.59 13.20
N SER A 103 4.70 -3.00 12.80
CA SER A 103 5.38 -2.49 11.60
C SER A 103 4.59 -2.82 10.33
N MET A 104 4.15 -4.07 10.18
CA MET A 104 3.35 -4.50 9.02
C MET A 104 2.00 -3.78 8.95
N GLU A 105 1.33 -3.59 10.08
CA GLU A 105 0.07 -2.84 10.15
C GLU A 105 0.25 -1.40 9.68
N LYS A 106 1.29 -0.70 10.18
CA LYS A 106 1.60 0.66 9.72
C LYS A 106 1.91 0.73 8.23
N VAL A 107 2.71 -0.21 7.72
CA VAL A 107 3.03 -0.25 6.28
C VAL A 107 1.78 -0.54 5.44
N ALA A 108 0.89 -1.41 5.91
CA ALA A 108 -0.38 -1.70 5.24
C ALA A 108 -1.32 -0.49 5.24
N LEU A 109 -1.43 0.21 6.38
CA LEU A 109 -2.19 1.46 6.50
C LEU A 109 -1.67 2.52 5.51
N ASP A 110 -0.35 2.73 5.45
CA ASP A 110 0.27 3.67 4.51
C ASP A 110 0.03 3.28 3.05
N PHE A 111 -0.05 1.98 2.76
CA PHE A 111 -0.39 1.51 1.43
C PHE A 111 -1.85 1.81 1.13
N CYS A 112 -2.78 1.47 2.01
CA CYS A 112 -4.20 1.78 1.85
C CYS A 112 -4.44 3.27 1.56
N ALA A 113 -3.78 4.16 2.31
CA ALA A 113 -3.88 5.62 2.13
C ALA A 113 -3.29 6.12 0.80
N SER A 114 -2.40 5.37 0.16
CA SER A 114 -1.82 5.77 -1.14
C SER A 114 -2.73 5.52 -2.34
N LEU A 115 -3.67 4.58 -2.22
CA LEU A 115 -4.44 4.09 -3.36
C LEU A 115 -5.46 5.10 -3.91
N PRO A 116 -6.12 5.95 -3.10
CA PRO A 116 -7.01 6.98 -3.64
C PRO A 116 -6.30 7.93 -4.61
N PHE A 117 -5.07 8.32 -4.32
CA PHE A 117 -4.25 9.12 -5.24
C PHE A 117 -3.95 8.37 -6.54
N VAL A 118 -3.52 7.11 -6.41
CA VAL A 118 -3.20 6.24 -7.56
C VAL A 118 -4.40 6.04 -8.48
N LEU A 119 -5.59 5.94 -7.90
CA LEU A 119 -6.86 5.74 -8.58
C LEU A 119 -7.47 7.05 -9.13
N GLY A 120 -6.85 8.20 -8.86
CA GLY A 120 -7.35 9.50 -9.30
C GLY A 120 -8.65 9.93 -8.61
N TRP A 121 -8.90 9.45 -7.39
CA TRP A 121 -10.15 9.69 -6.65
C TRP A 121 -10.14 10.95 -5.80
N VAL A 122 -9.07 11.73 -5.86
CA VAL A 122 -8.88 12.88 -4.98
C VAL A 122 -8.32 14.06 -5.75
N GLU A 123 -8.86 15.24 -5.48
CA GLU A 123 -8.35 16.52 -5.96
C GLU A 123 -8.14 17.49 -4.82
N HIS A 124 -7.33 18.51 -5.08
CA HIS A 124 -7.22 19.66 -4.18
C HIS A 124 -8.46 20.54 -4.34
N GLY A 125 -9.31 20.55 -3.32
CA GLY A 125 -10.39 21.53 -3.18
C GLY A 125 -9.92 22.79 -2.44
N GLY A 126 -10.75 23.84 -2.44
CA GLY A 126 -10.39 25.15 -1.90
C GLY A 126 -10.06 25.17 -0.39
N THR A 127 -10.58 24.23 0.40
CA THR A 127 -10.37 24.14 1.86
C THR A 127 -9.74 22.81 2.32
N GLY A 128 -9.37 21.92 1.41
CA GLY A 128 -8.84 20.59 1.73
C GLY A 128 -8.88 19.62 0.55
N MET A 129 -8.61 18.34 0.80
CA MET A 129 -8.68 17.31 -0.23
C MET A 129 -10.13 16.84 -0.37
N LYS A 130 -10.68 16.94 -1.59
CA LYS A 130 -12.05 16.50 -1.90
C LYS A 130 -12.00 15.19 -2.68
N MET A 131 -12.92 14.29 -2.34
CA MET A 131 -13.17 13.08 -3.12
C MET A 131 -13.76 13.47 -4.49
N ILE A 132 -13.11 13.01 -5.55
CA ILE A 132 -13.68 12.98 -6.89
C ILE A 132 -14.44 11.67 -7.02
N ARG A 133 -15.66 11.75 -7.55
CA ARG A 133 -16.49 10.57 -7.77
C ARG A 133 -15.73 9.53 -8.61
N LYS A 134 -15.88 8.25 -8.27
CA LYS A 134 -15.32 7.13 -9.06
C LYS A 134 -15.76 7.28 -10.52
N GLY A 135 -14.80 7.46 -11.43
CA GLY A 135 -15.05 7.67 -12.87
C GLY A 135 -15.10 9.13 -13.35
N GLN A 136 -15.00 10.13 -12.45
CA GLN A 136 -14.90 11.55 -12.82
C GLN A 136 -13.48 12.12 -12.72
N GLY A 137 -12.56 11.42 -12.06
CA GLY A 137 -11.14 11.80 -12.05
C GLY A 137 -10.50 11.60 -13.43
N ASN A 138 -9.44 12.35 -13.73
CA ASN A 138 -8.60 12.10 -14.91
C ASN A 138 -8.28 10.62 -14.97
N ALA A 139 -8.76 9.93 -16.01
CA ALA A 139 -8.62 8.49 -16.14
C ALA A 139 -7.15 8.10 -15.93
N VAL A 140 -6.89 7.24 -14.94
CA VAL A 140 -5.57 6.69 -14.70
C VAL A 140 -5.22 5.87 -15.94
N LYS A 141 -4.20 6.28 -16.68
CA LYS A 141 -3.75 5.53 -17.86
C LYS A 141 -3.41 4.09 -17.47
N ALA A 142 -3.84 3.11 -18.26
CA ALA A 142 -3.57 1.69 -18.00
C ALA A 142 -2.06 1.38 -17.81
N SER A 143 -1.19 2.08 -18.54
CA SER A 143 0.27 1.98 -18.38
C SER A 143 0.73 2.34 -16.97
N THR A 144 0.08 3.32 -16.36
CA THR A 144 0.35 3.78 -15.01
C THR A 144 -0.24 2.84 -13.95
N ALA A 145 -1.46 2.33 -14.17
CA ALA A 145 -2.11 1.37 -13.29
C ALA A 145 -1.29 0.05 -13.16
N THR A 146 -0.65 -0.37 -14.26
CA THR A 146 0.21 -1.58 -14.30
C THR A 146 1.36 -1.54 -13.29
N LEU A 147 1.89 -0.35 -12.97
CA LEU A 147 2.96 -0.17 -11.98
C LEU A 147 2.56 -0.64 -10.57
N PHE A 148 1.25 -0.74 -10.30
CA PHE A 148 0.69 -1.08 -9.01
C PHE A 148 0.21 -2.53 -8.90
N CYS A 149 0.10 -3.26 -10.02
CA CYS A 149 -0.36 -4.65 -10.03
C CYS A 149 0.50 -5.54 -9.12
N TRP A 150 1.81 -5.59 -9.39
CA TRP A 150 2.73 -6.41 -8.59
C TRP A 150 2.73 -6.05 -7.09
N PRO A 151 2.95 -4.77 -6.67
CA PRO A 151 3.01 -4.46 -5.25
C PRO A 151 1.69 -4.72 -4.53
N LEU A 152 0.53 -4.53 -5.19
CA LEU A 152 -0.77 -4.88 -4.62
C LEU A 152 -0.95 -6.38 -4.48
N THR A 153 -0.70 -7.16 -5.54
CA THR A 153 -0.76 -8.62 -5.47
C THR A 153 0.11 -9.15 -4.33
N MET A 154 1.36 -8.70 -4.25
CA MET A 154 2.28 -9.12 -3.19
C MET A 154 1.84 -8.71 -1.79
N SER A 155 1.17 -7.58 -1.63
CA SER A 155 0.67 -7.14 -0.33
C SER A 155 -0.56 -7.94 0.10
N THR A 156 -1.43 -8.35 -0.83
CA THR A 156 -2.62 -9.15 -0.52
C THR A 156 -2.31 -10.58 -0.08
N ILE A 157 -1.11 -11.10 -0.40
CA ILE A 157 -0.66 -12.44 0.00
C ILE A 157 0.09 -12.47 1.33
N ALA A 158 0.50 -11.33 1.89
CA ALA A 158 1.23 -11.27 3.16
C ALA A 158 0.34 -11.78 4.30
N SER A 159 0.76 -12.78 5.09
CA SER A 159 -0.14 -13.52 6.00
C SER A 159 -0.64 -12.70 7.19
N GLU A 160 0.17 -11.76 7.67
CA GLU A 160 -0.01 -11.15 9.00
C GLU A 160 -0.51 -9.69 8.95
N ILE A 161 -1.00 -9.21 7.80
CA ILE A 161 -1.72 -7.92 7.75
C ILE A 161 -3.15 -8.08 8.28
N PRO A 162 -3.69 -7.09 9.03
CA PRO A 162 -5.06 -7.17 9.52
C PRO A 162 -6.07 -7.30 8.37
N GLU A 163 -7.13 -8.09 8.57
CA GLU A 163 -8.03 -8.50 7.47
C GLU A 163 -8.74 -7.32 6.81
N GLN A 164 -9.05 -6.26 7.56
CA GLN A 164 -9.65 -5.04 7.02
C GLN A 164 -8.74 -4.38 5.97
N HIS A 165 -7.43 -4.30 6.24
CA HIS A 165 -6.44 -3.78 5.31
C HIS A 165 -6.34 -4.69 4.09
N ARG A 166 -6.22 -6.01 4.29
CA ARG A 166 -6.15 -6.99 3.18
C ARG A 166 -7.37 -6.91 2.26
N SER A 167 -8.56 -6.91 2.84
CA SER A 167 -9.83 -6.84 2.11
C SER A 167 -9.95 -5.53 1.32
N TYR A 168 -9.49 -4.41 1.88
CA TYR A 168 -9.38 -3.16 1.16
C TYR A 168 -8.40 -3.26 -0.01
N LEU A 169 -7.16 -3.70 0.22
CA LEU A 169 -6.15 -3.86 -0.85
C LEU A 169 -6.63 -4.78 -1.98
N LYS A 170 -7.35 -5.87 -1.66
CA LYS A 170 -7.97 -6.76 -2.66
C LYS A 170 -9.00 -6.05 -3.52
N ARG A 171 -9.91 -5.27 -2.91
CA ARG A 171 -10.90 -4.46 -3.65
C ARG A 171 -10.22 -3.44 -4.57
N ARG A 172 -9.15 -2.79 -4.10
CA ARG A 172 -8.39 -1.82 -4.90
C ARG A 172 -7.59 -2.49 -6.03
N LEU A 173 -7.09 -3.71 -5.82
CA LEU A 173 -6.45 -4.51 -6.88
C LEU A 173 -7.46 -4.86 -7.99
N GLN A 174 -8.72 -5.16 -7.66
CA GLN A 174 -9.77 -5.38 -8.66
C GLN A 174 -10.01 -4.13 -9.50
N ASP A 175 -10.11 -2.95 -8.86
CA ASP A 175 -10.29 -1.69 -9.58
C ASP A 175 -9.08 -1.37 -10.48
N ILE A 176 -7.85 -1.64 -10.04
CA ILE A 176 -6.64 -1.48 -10.87
C ILE A 176 -6.59 -2.49 -12.02
N SER A 177 -6.97 -3.74 -11.79
CA SER A 177 -7.05 -4.76 -12.85
C SER A 177 -8.02 -4.33 -13.94
N ALA A 178 -9.22 -3.86 -13.56
CA ALA A 178 -10.21 -3.38 -14.51
C ALA A 178 -9.67 -2.21 -15.35
N LEU A 179 -8.95 -1.26 -14.74
CA LEU A 179 -8.33 -0.14 -15.47
C LEU A 179 -7.28 -0.62 -16.49
N VAL A 180 -6.47 -1.62 -16.13
CA VAL A 180 -5.46 -2.19 -17.02
C VAL A 180 -6.14 -2.92 -18.18
N ASP A 181 -7.13 -3.76 -17.90
CA ASP A 181 -7.87 -4.52 -18.90
C ASP A 181 -8.57 -3.60 -19.90
N HIS A 182 -9.25 -2.56 -19.42
CA HIS A 182 -9.92 -1.58 -20.28
C HIS A 182 -8.94 -0.83 -21.19
N GLY A 183 -7.80 -0.37 -20.69
CA GLY A 183 -6.85 0.35 -21.55
C GLY A 183 -6.11 -0.53 -22.55
N ILE A 184 -5.92 -1.83 -22.25
CA ILE A 184 -5.42 -2.79 -23.25
C ILE A 184 -6.45 -2.95 -24.38
N LEU A 185 -7.74 -3.09 -24.03
CA LEU A 185 -8.82 -3.21 -25.03
C LEU A 185 -8.96 -1.97 -25.91
N GLU A 186 -8.87 -0.76 -25.33
CA GLU A 186 -8.90 0.49 -26.10
C GLU A 186 -7.73 0.58 -27.09
N THR A 187 -6.54 0.16 -26.68
CA THR A 187 -5.36 0.17 -27.57
C THR A 187 -5.57 -0.74 -28.78
N ILE A 188 -6.12 -1.94 -28.56
CA ILE A 188 -6.40 -2.91 -29.63
C ILE A 188 -7.55 -2.44 -30.54
N ALA A 189 -8.57 -1.78 -30.00
CA ALA A 189 -9.71 -1.28 -30.79
C ALA A 189 -9.35 -0.13 -31.75
N HIS A 190 -8.18 0.47 -31.57
CA HIS A 190 -7.66 1.58 -32.38
C HIS A 190 -6.50 1.17 -33.31
N GLU A 191 -6.16 -0.13 -33.37
CA GLU A 191 -5.26 -0.74 -34.37
C GLU A 191 -6.05 -1.34 -35.55
#